data_AF-A0A8H4SYB1-F1
#
_entry.id   AF-A0A8H4SYB1-F1
#
_cell.length_a   1.000
_cell.length_b   1.000
_cell.length_c   1.000
_cell.angle_alpha   90.00
_cell.angle_beta   90.00
_cell.angle_gamma   90.00
#
_symmetry.space_group_name_H-M   'P 1'
#
loop_
_entity.id
_entity.type
_entity.pdbx_description
1 polymer ?
#
loop_
_entity_poly.entity_id
_entity_poly.type
_entity_poly.pdbx_seq_one_letter_code
_entity_poly.pdbx_strand_id
1 'polypeptide(L)'
;MSDPQSFVTFGPNANCTLEVCSIDMSVYGYRPSLPANIVFAVLFSLGTIVHTYLGLKWKTPWFMWCLILSCTHEVGGYIGRILLYQNPWSFVAFMTQIICITQAPVFYCAAIYVTLARSIEYYGPSLARFPTKFFTWIFVPFDIISLVLQGVGGGLSAASSSGGQIGVDIAMAGLILQVIMLVVFTILFGDYILRFLALAVLTTLARCIFRAYELKEGYSGESIKHEGLFIGLEGVLIVSAVFSLCIAHPGFVFNRTPKKYRIVATHEGSREEGIPMTKPYDPAGSSD
;
A
#
# COMPACT_ATOMS: atom_id res chain seq x y z
N MET A 1 17.30 51.74 10.91
CA MET A 1 15.89 51.31 10.97
C MET A 1 15.40 51.27 9.53
N SER A 2 15.74 50.20 8.82
CA SER A 2 15.48 50.04 7.38
C SER A 2 14.19 49.24 7.20
N ASP A 3 13.11 49.96 6.85
CA ASP A 3 11.80 49.43 6.50
C ASP A 3 11.87 48.56 5.22
N PRO A 4 10.94 47.63 4.99
CA PRO A 4 11.22 46.20 4.96
C PRO A 4 11.21 45.71 3.51
N GLN A 5 12.18 44.88 3.12
CA GLN A 5 11.90 44.03 1.98
C GLN A 5 10.71 43.16 2.37
N SER A 6 9.57 43.36 1.70
CA SER A 6 8.43 42.45 1.78
C SER A 6 8.94 41.07 1.38
N PHE A 7 9.19 40.22 2.38
CA PHE A 7 9.64 38.87 2.16
C PHE A 7 8.47 38.05 1.64
N VAL A 8 8.59 37.59 0.40
CA VAL A 8 7.62 36.69 -0.21
C VAL A 8 8.09 35.27 0.11
N THR A 9 7.39 34.64 1.04
CA THR A 9 7.74 33.30 1.54
C THR A 9 7.22 32.17 0.65
N PHE A 10 6.28 32.43 -0.26
CA PHE A 10 5.73 31.38 -1.12
C PHE A 10 5.19 31.93 -2.45
N GLY A 11 5.29 31.13 -3.50
CA GLY A 11 4.84 31.46 -4.85
C GLY A 11 5.99 31.64 -5.85
N PRO A 12 5.69 31.87 -7.14
CA PRO A 12 6.70 32.00 -8.20
C PRO A 12 7.74 33.10 -7.95
N ASN A 13 7.35 34.13 -7.19
CA ASN A 13 8.19 35.29 -6.86
C ASN A 13 8.81 35.20 -5.45
N ALA A 14 8.88 34.01 -4.84
CA ALA A 14 9.48 33.83 -3.52
C ALA A 14 10.97 34.24 -3.54
N ASN A 15 11.36 35.09 -2.59
CA ASN A 15 12.70 35.69 -2.50
C ASN A 15 13.47 35.28 -1.23
N CYS A 16 12.85 34.48 -0.36
CA CYS A 16 13.49 33.94 0.83
C CYS A 16 14.54 32.85 0.51
N THR A 17 15.60 32.82 1.31
CA THR A 17 16.64 31.77 1.35
C THR A 17 17.02 31.50 2.80
N LEU A 18 17.82 30.44 3.04
CA LEU A 18 18.28 30.05 4.38
C LEU A 18 19.11 31.14 5.09
N GLU A 19 19.67 32.09 4.34
CA GLU A 19 20.47 33.20 4.88
C GLU A 19 19.62 34.41 5.27
N VAL A 20 18.43 34.53 4.70
CA VAL A 20 17.59 35.73 4.78
C VAL A 20 16.38 35.50 5.70
N CYS A 21 15.80 34.31 5.66
CA CYS A 21 14.54 33.99 6.32
C CYS A 21 14.74 32.82 7.31
N SER A 22 14.11 32.89 8.50
CA SER A 22 14.07 31.77 9.43
C SER A 22 13.23 30.62 8.85
N ILE A 23 13.67 29.38 9.09
CA ILE A 23 13.06 28.16 8.51
C ILE A 23 11.57 28.04 8.86
N ASP A 24 11.14 28.57 10.01
CA ASP A 24 9.75 28.58 10.47
C ASP A 24 8.80 29.32 9.51
N MET A 25 9.33 30.22 8.69
CA MET A 25 8.57 30.95 7.65
C MET A 25 8.43 30.18 6.33
N SER A 26 9.05 29.01 6.20
CA SER A 26 8.85 28.12 5.04
C SER A 26 7.51 27.40 5.15
N VAL A 27 6.99 26.88 4.03
CA VAL A 27 5.70 26.14 4.02
C VAL A 27 5.68 24.97 5.01
N TYR A 28 6.82 24.33 5.22
CA TYR A 28 6.95 23.20 6.12
C TYR A 28 7.28 23.60 7.57
N GLY A 29 7.85 24.79 7.78
CA GLY A 29 8.44 25.16 9.07
C GLY A 29 9.67 24.32 9.47
N TYR A 30 10.14 23.44 8.60
CA TYR A 30 11.32 22.61 8.83
C TYR A 30 12.06 22.33 7.52
N ARG A 31 13.32 21.90 7.64
CA ARG A 31 14.15 21.50 6.51
C ARG A 31 13.99 19.98 6.24
N PRO A 32 13.56 19.54 5.04
CA PRO A 32 13.37 18.12 4.74
C PRO A 32 14.62 17.26 4.98
N SER A 33 14.49 16.06 5.55
CA SER A 33 15.65 15.18 5.81
C SER A 33 16.31 14.71 4.51
N LEU A 34 17.51 15.21 4.23
CA LEU A 34 18.30 14.81 3.06
C LEU A 34 18.55 13.29 2.96
N PRO A 35 19.07 12.60 4.01
CA PRO A 35 19.36 11.18 3.89
C PRO A 35 18.10 10.34 3.65
N ALA A 36 16.97 10.67 4.28
CA ALA A 36 15.72 9.94 4.06
C ALA A 36 15.21 10.10 2.63
N ASN A 37 15.19 11.33 2.10
CA ASN A 37 14.70 11.59 0.75
C ASN A 37 15.61 10.93 -0.32
N ILE A 38 16.93 10.90 -0.11
CA ILE A 38 17.86 10.18 -1.00
C ILE A 38 17.58 8.67 -0.99
N VAL A 39 17.40 8.07 0.20
CA VAL A 39 17.11 6.64 0.33
C VAL A 39 15.84 6.28 -0.42
N PHE A 40 14.74 7.03 -0.24
CA PHE A 40 13.50 6.75 -0.96
C PHE A 40 13.63 6.95 -2.47
N ALA A 41 14.29 8.02 -2.94
CA ALA A 41 14.54 8.21 -4.37
C ALA A 41 15.32 7.03 -5.00
N VAL A 42 16.33 6.51 -4.30
CA VAL A 42 17.09 5.34 -4.74
C VAL A 42 16.21 4.08 -4.74
N LEU A 43 15.43 3.84 -3.69
CA LEU A 43 14.55 2.67 -3.59
C LEU A 43 13.51 2.64 -4.72
N PHE A 44 12.87 3.77 -5.01
CA PHE A 44 11.91 3.85 -6.13
C PHE A 44 12.59 3.72 -7.49
N SER A 45 13.81 4.24 -7.65
CA SER A 45 14.60 4.04 -8.87
C SER A 45 14.96 2.57 -9.11
N LEU A 46 15.38 1.86 -8.05
CA LEU A 46 15.60 0.42 -8.10
C LEU A 46 14.30 -0.34 -8.39
N GLY A 47 13.19 0.09 -7.80
CA GLY A 47 11.85 -0.42 -8.10
C GLY A 47 11.52 -0.32 -9.58
N THR A 48 11.76 0.83 -10.21
CA THR A 48 11.59 1.03 -11.66
C THR A 48 12.41 0.04 -12.48
N ILE A 49 13.67 -0.18 -12.12
CA ILE A 49 14.56 -1.13 -12.83
C ILE A 49 14.03 -2.57 -12.69
N VAL A 50 13.67 -2.98 -11.48
CA VAL A 50 13.16 -4.33 -11.19
C VAL A 50 11.84 -4.58 -11.91
N HIS A 51 10.88 -3.65 -11.83
CA HIS A 51 9.59 -3.80 -12.50
C HIS A 51 9.71 -3.76 -14.03
N THR A 52 10.64 -2.97 -14.57
CA THR A 52 10.97 -3.02 -16.01
C THR A 52 11.51 -4.39 -16.39
N TYR A 53 12.51 -4.91 -15.67
CA TYR A 53 13.09 -6.22 -15.96
C TYR A 53 12.05 -7.36 -15.86
N LEU A 54 11.26 -7.38 -14.78
CA LEU A 54 10.21 -8.38 -14.58
C LEU A 54 9.12 -8.24 -15.66
N GLY A 55 8.70 -7.03 -16.00
CA GLY A 55 7.71 -6.77 -17.03
C GLY A 55 8.13 -7.26 -18.41
N LEU A 56 9.41 -7.05 -18.77
CA LEU A 56 9.99 -7.55 -20.01
C LEU A 56 10.15 -9.08 -19.99
N LYS A 57 10.68 -9.64 -18.88
CA LYS A 57 10.91 -11.09 -18.72
C LYS A 57 9.60 -11.89 -18.79
N TRP A 58 8.55 -11.41 -18.12
CA TRP A 58 7.27 -12.11 -17.99
C TRP A 58 6.21 -11.61 -18.98
N LYS A 59 6.56 -10.68 -19.88
CA LYS A 59 5.69 -10.12 -20.93
C LYS A 59 4.36 -9.57 -20.38
N THR A 60 4.43 -8.78 -19.31
CA THR A 60 3.26 -8.14 -18.65
C THR A 60 3.26 -6.61 -18.85
N PRO A 61 3.11 -6.11 -20.09
CA PRO A 61 3.36 -4.70 -20.42
C PRO A 61 2.44 -3.72 -19.67
N TRP A 62 1.18 -4.09 -19.42
CA TRP A 62 0.25 -3.22 -18.69
C TRP A 62 0.70 -2.98 -17.25
N PHE A 63 0.98 -4.07 -16.52
CA PHE A 63 1.49 -3.99 -15.14
C PHE A 63 2.82 -3.24 -15.10
N MET A 64 3.73 -3.55 -16.03
CA MET A 64 5.02 -2.89 -16.17
C MET A 64 4.89 -1.37 -16.31
N TRP A 65 4.08 -0.88 -17.25
CA TRP A 65 3.94 0.57 -17.49
C TRP A 65 3.30 1.30 -16.31
N CYS A 66 2.27 0.73 -15.68
CA CYS A 66 1.67 1.31 -14.49
C CYS A 66 2.69 1.48 -13.34
N LEU A 67 3.51 0.46 -13.10
CA LEU A 67 4.53 0.52 -12.05
C LEU A 67 5.69 1.47 -12.41
N ILE A 68 6.12 1.51 -13.67
CA ILE A 68 7.15 2.47 -14.13
C ILE A 68 6.66 3.90 -13.90
N LEU A 69 5.42 4.22 -14.30
CA LEU A 69 4.85 5.55 -14.13
C LEU A 69 4.75 5.90 -12.64
N SER A 70 4.25 4.98 -11.81
CA SER A 70 4.16 5.17 -10.36
C SER A 70 5.52 5.45 -9.72
N CYS A 71 6.50 4.57 -9.93
CA CYS A 71 7.83 4.72 -9.34
C CYS A 71 8.56 5.97 -9.84
N THR A 72 8.39 6.34 -11.12
CA THR A 72 9.00 7.56 -11.66
C THR A 72 8.41 8.82 -11.03
N HIS A 73 7.10 8.83 -10.77
CA HIS A 73 6.45 9.92 -10.03
C HIS A 73 6.97 9.99 -8.59
N GLU A 74 7.10 8.88 -7.88
CA GLU A 74 7.72 8.88 -6.54
C GLU A 74 9.15 9.47 -6.58
N VAL A 75 9.98 9.05 -7.54
CA VAL A 75 11.35 9.60 -7.72
C VAL A 75 11.31 11.11 -7.95
N GLY A 76 10.46 11.61 -8.85
CA GLY A 76 10.28 13.06 -9.07
C GLY A 76 9.84 13.80 -7.80
N GLY A 77 8.97 13.16 -7.02
CA GLY A 77 8.54 13.56 -5.69
C GLY A 77 9.68 13.81 -4.72
N TYR A 78 10.50 12.78 -4.51
CA TYR A 78 11.64 12.84 -3.60
C TYR A 78 12.76 13.74 -4.11
N ILE A 79 12.95 13.87 -5.43
CA ILE A 79 13.86 14.87 -6.02
C ILE A 79 13.40 16.28 -5.64
N GLY A 80 12.11 16.59 -5.77
CA GLY A 80 11.55 17.88 -5.33
C GLY A 80 11.82 18.13 -3.83
N ARG A 81 11.70 17.10 -2.97
CA ARG A 81 12.04 17.21 -1.54
C ARG A 81 13.54 17.43 -1.28
N ILE A 82 14.42 16.86 -2.10
CA ILE A 82 15.87 17.10 -2.04
C ILE A 82 16.19 18.54 -2.44
N LEU A 83 15.53 19.08 -3.47
CA LEU A 83 15.67 20.49 -3.84
C LEU A 83 15.19 21.43 -2.73
N LEU A 84 14.09 21.07 -2.04
CA LEU A 84 13.62 21.80 -0.86
C LEU A 84 14.56 21.72 0.35
N TYR A 85 15.44 20.72 0.43
CA TYR A 85 16.52 20.75 1.41
C TYR A 85 17.51 21.90 1.11
N GLN A 86 17.81 22.18 -0.15
CA GLN A 86 18.70 23.29 -0.51
C GLN A 86 18.01 24.64 -0.29
N ASN A 87 16.78 24.78 -0.78
CA ASN A 87 15.97 25.99 -0.60
C ASN A 87 14.51 25.62 -0.26
N PRO A 88 14.12 25.69 1.04
CA PRO A 88 12.76 25.39 1.49
C PRO A 88 11.65 26.28 0.91
N TRP A 89 11.99 27.44 0.36
CA TRP A 89 11.05 28.39 -0.23
C TRP A 89 10.91 28.23 -1.75
N SER A 90 11.59 27.23 -2.34
CA SER A 90 11.50 26.97 -3.79
C SER A 90 10.09 26.50 -4.17
N PHE A 91 9.34 27.40 -4.82
CA PHE A 91 7.99 27.11 -5.29
C PHE A 91 7.94 25.96 -6.30
N VAL A 92 8.86 25.93 -7.25
CA VAL A 92 8.94 24.86 -8.26
C VAL A 92 9.20 23.51 -7.58
N ALA A 93 10.16 23.44 -6.66
CA ALA A 93 10.46 22.20 -5.95
C ALA A 93 9.28 21.72 -5.10
N PHE A 94 8.54 22.64 -4.47
CA PHE A 94 7.34 22.33 -3.70
C PHE A 94 6.17 21.84 -4.56
N MET A 95 5.94 22.45 -5.73
CA MET A 95 4.89 21.99 -6.64
C MET A 95 5.24 20.64 -7.26
N THR A 96 6.49 20.45 -7.71
CA THR A 96 6.96 19.16 -8.25
C THR A 96 6.78 18.05 -7.24
N GLN A 97 7.21 18.24 -5.98
CA GLN A 97 7.07 17.15 -5.00
C GLN A 97 5.62 16.79 -4.69
N ILE A 98 4.72 17.79 -4.51
CA ILE A 98 3.30 17.49 -4.24
C ILE A 98 2.67 16.79 -5.44
N ILE A 99 2.78 17.34 -6.65
CA ILE A 99 2.12 16.79 -7.84
C ILE A 99 2.62 15.36 -8.10
N CYS A 100 3.92 15.14 -8.05
CA CYS A 100 4.47 13.82 -8.33
C CYS A 100 4.07 12.79 -7.26
N ILE A 101 4.16 13.12 -5.96
CA ILE A 101 3.78 12.19 -4.88
C ILE A 101 2.28 11.88 -4.91
N THR A 102 1.40 12.85 -5.17
CA THR A 102 -0.04 12.60 -5.12
C THR A 102 -0.56 11.81 -6.32
N GLN A 103 0.10 11.90 -7.47
CA GLN A 103 -0.29 11.15 -8.68
C GLN A 103 0.20 9.69 -8.69
N ALA A 104 1.32 9.41 -8.02
CA ALA A 104 1.93 8.07 -8.02
C ALA A 104 0.99 6.92 -7.61
N PRO A 105 0.14 7.05 -6.57
CA PRO A 105 -0.75 5.96 -6.13
C PRO A 105 -1.81 5.58 -7.16
N VAL A 106 -2.21 6.49 -8.05
CA VAL A 106 -3.23 6.19 -9.07
C VAL A 106 -2.73 5.14 -10.06
N PHE A 107 -1.49 5.30 -10.54
CA PHE A 107 -0.88 4.31 -11.42
C PHE A 107 -0.69 2.96 -10.71
N TYR A 108 -0.36 2.98 -9.41
CA TYR A 108 -0.25 1.79 -8.58
C TYR A 108 -1.60 1.06 -8.45
N CYS A 109 -2.67 1.81 -8.20
CA CYS A 109 -4.04 1.29 -8.11
C CYS A 109 -4.50 0.68 -9.43
N ALA A 110 -4.24 1.33 -10.56
CA ALA A 110 -4.57 0.79 -11.89
C ALA A 110 -3.92 -0.58 -12.15
N ALA A 111 -2.68 -0.80 -11.71
CA ALA A 111 -2.01 -2.11 -11.79
C ALA A 111 -2.70 -3.15 -10.90
N ILE A 112 -3.04 -2.77 -9.67
CA ILE A 112 -3.71 -3.65 -8.70
C ILE A 112 -5.10 -4.05 -9.18
N TYR A 113 -5.91 -3.12 -9.68
CA TYR A 113 -7.28 -3.40 -10.11
C TYR A 113 -7.32 -4.44 -11.23
N VAL A 114 -6.45 -4.29 -12.23
CA VAL A 114 -6.37 -5.24 -13.35
C VAL A 114 -5.81 -6.60 -12.89
N THR A 115 -4.81 -6.59 -12.01
CA THR A 115 -4.22 -7.82 -11.46
C THR A 115 -5.22 -8.59 -10.63
N LEU A 116 -5.99 -7.89 -9.78
CA LEU A 116 -7.06 -8.47 -8.99
C LEU A 116 -8.14 -9.04 -9.89
N ALA A 117 -8.69 -8.26 -10.84
CA ALA A 117 -9.73 -8.73 -11.74
C ALA A 117 -9.33 -10.01 -12.47
N ARG A 118 -8.09 -10.10 -12.97
CA ARG A 118 -7.56 -11.31 -13.61
C ARG A 118 -7.34 -12.47 -12.64
N SER A 119 -6.89 -12.20 -11.41
CA SER A 119 -6.73 -13.23 -10.39
C SER A 119 -8.07 -13.87 -10.05
N ILE A 120 -9.12 -13.05 -9.92
CA ILE A 120 -10.48 -13.55 -9.66
C ILE A 120 -10.97 -14.43 -10.81
N GLU A 121 -10.79 -14.00 -12.06
CA GLU A 121 -11.18 -14.76 -13.25
C GLU A 121 -10.45 -16.11 -13.36
N TYR A 122 -9.17 -16.15 -12.95
CA TYR A 122 -8.34 -17.35 -13.04
C TYR A 122 -8.62 -18.36 -11.92
N TYR A 123 -8.72 -17.90 -10.66
CA TYR A 123 -8.78 -18.79 -9.50
C TYR A 123 -10.18 -19.23 -9.10
N GLY A 124 -11.21 -18.45 -9.41
CA GLY A 124 -12.56 -18.77 -8.93
C GLY A 124 -13.59 -17.72 -9.30
N PRO A 125 -14.05 -17.69 -10.57
CA PRO A 125 -15.05 -16.72 -11.01
C PRO A 125 -16.39 -16.88 -10.27
N SER A 126 -16.71 -18.08 -9.77
CA SER A 126 -17.94 -18.36 -9.02
C SER A 126 -17.98 -17.73 -7.63
N LEU A 127 -16.84 -17.33 -7.07
CA LEU A 127 -16.76 -16.64 -5.78
C LEU A 127 -16.85 -15.12 -5.92
N ALA A 128 -16.76 -14.59 -7.14
CA ALA A 128 -16.86 -13.17 -7.40
C ALA A 128 -18.32 -12.71 -7.20
N ARG A 129 -18.56 -11.82 -6.23
CA ARG A 129 -19.88 -11.24 -5.97
C ARG A 129 -20.37 -10.36 -7.13
N PHE A 130 -19.43 -9.78 -7.85
CA PHE A 130 -19.66 -8.89 -8.98
C PHE A 130 -18.79 -9.32 -10.15
N PRO A 131 -19.20 -9.03 -11.41
CA PRO A 131 -18.36 -9.27 -12.55
C PRO A 131 -17.02 -8.56 -12.38
N THR A 132 -15.92 -9.28 -12.56
CA THR A 132 -14.54 -8.82 -12.39
C THR A 132 -14.20 -7.57 -13.20
N LYS A 133 -14.84 -7.40 -14.36
CA LYS A 133 -14.75 -6.20 -15.19
C LYS A 133 -15.18 -4.92 -14.47
N PHE A 134 -16.05 -5.01 -13.46
CA PHE A 134 -16.53 -3.88 -12.67
C PHE A 134 -15.39 -3.14 -11.95
N PHE A 135 -14.39 -3.88 -11.44
CA PHE A 135 -13.23 -3.29 -10.77
C PHE A 135 -12.44 -2.36 -11.70
N THR A 136 -12.21 -2.77 -12.95
CA THR A 136 -11.48 -1.93 -13.90
C THR A 136 -12.36 -0.81 -14.45
N TRP A 137 -13.63 -1.10 -14.79
CA TRP A 137 -14.51 -0.14 -15.47
C TRP A 137 -15.01 1.00 -14.58
N ILE A 138 -15.01 0.84 -13.27
CA ILE A 138 -15.41 1.91 -12.34
C ILE A 138 -14.19 2.57 -11.73
N PHE A 139 -13.30 1.81 -11.11
CA PHE A 139 -12.25 2.44 -10.32
C PHE A 139 -11.23 3.20 -11.20
N VAL A 140 -10.89 2.70 -12.40
CA VAL A 140 -9.92 3.38 -13.28
C VAL A 140 -10.43 4.74 -13.81
N PRO A 141 -11.68 4.89 -14.31
CA PRO A 141 -12.18 6.21 -14.70
C PRO A 141 -12.26 7.21 -13.54
N PHE A 142 -12.68 6.78 -12.35
CA PHE A 142 -12.72 7.66 -11.18
C PHE A 142 -11.32 8.14 -10.78
N ASP A 143 -10.32 7.28 -10.89
CA ASP A 143 -8.92 7.61 -10.68
C ASP A 143 -8.36 8.55 -11.77
N ILE A 144 -8.80 8.43 -13.02
CA ILE A 144 -8.44 9.39 -14.07
C ILE A 144 -9.07 10.76 -13.79
N ILE A 145 -10.34 10.79 -13.36
CA ILE A 145 -11.02 12.04 -12.99
C ILE A 145 -10.30 12.70 -11.82
N SER A 146 -9.92 11.95 -10.78
CA SER A 146 -9.17 12.49 -9.64
C SER A 146 -7.79 13.02 -10.04
N LEU A 147 -7.08 12.35 -10.95
CA LEU A 147 -5.81 12.85 -11.51
C LEU A 147 -5.99 14.17 -12.27
N VAL A 148 -7.03 14.27 -13.10
CA VAL A 148 -7.33 15.48 -13.87
C VAL A 148 -7.64 16.64 -12.92
N LEU A 149 -8.48 16.41 -11.91
CA LEU A 149 -8.79 17.43 -10.90
C LEU A 149 -7.53 17.88 -10.15
N GLN A 150 -6.66 16.96 -9.76
CA GLN A 150 -5.39 17.30 -9.10
C GLN A 150 -4.43 18.07 -10.00
N GLY A 151 -4.30 17.67 -11.26
CA GLY A 151 -3.45 18.36 -12.24
C GLY A 151 -3.95 19.77 -12.56
N VAL A 152 -5.26 19.91 -12.82
CA VAL A 152 -5.90 21.21 -13.09
C VAL A 152 -5.84 22.10 -11.86
N GLY A 153 -6.20 21.57 -10.69
CA GLY A 153 -6.17 22.30 -9.43
C GLY A 153 -4.76 22.80 -9.08
N GLY A 154 -3.76 21.91 -9.17
CA GLY A 154 -2.36 22.28 -8.96
C GLY A 154 -1.85 23.34 -9.95
N GLY A 155 -2.22 23.22 -11.23
CA GLY A 155 -1.87 24.21 -12.26
C GLY A 155 -2.51 25.57 -12.00
N LEU A 156 -3.81 25.61 -11.64
CA LEU A 156 -4.51 26.84 -11.32
C LEU A 156 -3.97 27.51 -10.05
N SER A 157 -3.65 26.74 -9.02
CA SER A 157 -3.01 27.26 -7.81
C SER A 157 -1.66 27.91 -8.11
N ALA A 158 -0.91 27.35 -9.06
CA ALA A 158 0.39 27.92 -9.46
C ALA A 158 0.30 29.16 -10.34
N ALA A 159 -0.74 29.27 -11.16
CA ALA A 159 -0.93 30.40 -12.08
C ALA A 159 -1.63 31.61 -11.44
N SER A 160 -2.30 31.44 -10.30
CA SER A 160 -3.10 32.51 -9.67
C SER A 160 -2.24 33.56 -8.96
N SER A 161 -2.51 34.84 -9.23
CA SER A 161 -1.87 35.99 -8.56
C SER A 161 -2.59 36.45 -7.29
N SER A 162 -3.87 36.08 -7.12
CA SER A 162 -4.70 36.41 -5.96
C SER A 162 -5.27 35.13 -5.34
N GLY A 163 -4.59 34.60 -4.32
CA GLY A 163 -5.08 33.54 -3.43
C GLY A 163 -5.71 32.35 -4.16
N GLY A 164 -4.90 31.50 -4.79
CA GLY A 164 -5.24 30.30 -5.59
C GLY A 164 -6.06 29.19 -4.95
N GLN A 165 -6.95 29.56 -4.03
CA GLN A 165 -7.82 28.70 -3.24
C GLN A 165 -8.73 27.86 -4.12
N ILE A 166 -9.28 28.42 -5.20
CA ILE A 166 -10.09 27.64 -6.17
C ILE A 166 -9.28 26.47 -6.73
N GLY A 167 -8.00 26.68 -7.08
CA GLY A 167 -7.13 25.61 -7.54
C GLY A 167 -6.87 24.56 -6.44
N VAL A 168 -6.67 25.02 -5.20
CA VAL A 168 -6.44 24.15 -4.04
C VAL A 168 -7.68 23.30 -3.78
N ASP A 169 -8.86 23.89 -3.81
CA ASP A 169 -10.14 23.21 -3.57
C ASP A 169 -10.43 22.18 -4.67
N ILE A 170 -10.14 22.50 -5.94
CA ILE A 170 -10.26 21.57 -7.06
C ILE A 170 -9.29 20.38 -6.89
N ALA A 171 -8.03 20.63 -6.53
CA ALA A 171 -7.05 19.57 -6.28
C ALA A 171 -7.46 18.69 -5.09
N MET A 172 -7.97 19.31 -4.02
CA MET A 172 -8.46 18.61 -2.82
C MET A 172 -9.68 17.74 -3.13
N ALA A 173 -10.61 18.20 -3.97
CA ALA A 173 -11.75 17.41 -4.41
C ALA A 173 -11.30 16.13 -5.15
N GLY A 174 -10.29 16.24 -6.02
CA GLY A 174 -9.66 15.08 -6.66
C GLY A 174 -9.07 14.11 -5.64
N LEU A 175 -8.32 14.60 -4.65
CA LEU A 175 -7.72 13.76 -3.62
C LEU A 175 -8.77 13.06 -2.74
N ILE A 176 -9.84 13.76 -2.35
CA ILE A 176 -10.95 13.18 -1.57
C ILE A 176 -11.63 12.06 -2.36
N LEU A 177 -11.91 12.29 -3.65
CA LEU A 177 -12.50 11.28 -4.53
C LEU A 177 -11.62 10.02 -4.59
N GLN A 178 -10.30 10.20 -4.76
CA GLN A 178 -9.32 9.10 -4.77
C GLN A 178 -9.34 8.30 -3.46
N VAL A 179 -9.37 8.97 -2.30
CA VAL A 179 -9.42 8.29 -1.00
C VAL A 179 -10.72 7.50 -0.82
N ILE A 180 -11.87 8.07 -1.18
CA ILE A 180 -13.17 7.38 -1.10
C ILE A 180 -13.13 6.09 -1.93
N MET A 181 -12.65 6.18 -3.18
CA MET A 181 -12.58 5.02 -4.06
C MET A 181 -11.62 3.95 -3.53
N LEU A 182 -10.47 4.34 -2.97
CA LEU A 182 -9.52 3.40 -2.38
C LEU A 182 -10.09 2.69 -1.15
N VAL A 183 -10.87 3.38 -0.32
CA VAL A 183 -11.56 2.78 0.84
C VAL A 183 -12.60 1.75 0.37
N VAL A 184 -13.44 2.11 -0.60
CA VAL A 184 -14.43 1.19 -1.18
C VAL A 184 -13.74 -0.03 -1.77
N PHE A 185 -12.65 0.18 -2.53
CA PHE A 185 -11.86 -0.92 -3.09
C PHE A 185 -11.30 -1.84 -2.00
N THR A 186 -10.75 -1.28 -0.93
CA THR A 186 -10.17 -2.04 0.20
C THR A 186 -11.23 -2.92 0.88
N ILE A 187 -12.45 -2.40 1.07
CA ILE A 187 -13.57 -3.16 1.63
C ILE A 187 -13.95 -4.33 0.71
N LEU A 188 -14.08 -4.07 -0.60
CA LEU A 188 -14.41 -5.12 -1.58
C LEU A 188 -13.31 -6.18 -1.68
N PHE A 189 -12.04 -5.78 -1.65
CA PHE A 189 -10.90 -6.69 -1.64
C PHE A 189 -10.87 -7.53 -0.35
N GLY A 190 -11.17 -6.92 0.80
CA GLY A 190 -11.29 -7.63 2.07
C GLY A 190 -12.41 -8.67 2.07
N ASP A 191 -13.60 -8.32 1.59
CA ASP A 191 -14.73 -9.27 1.43
C ASP A 191 -14.34 -10.45 0.52
N TYR A 192 -13.57 -10.19 -0.54
CA TYR A 192 -13.07 -11.25 -1.42
C TYR A 192 -12.12 -12.21 -0.69
N ILE A 193 -11.07 -11.71 -0.01
CA ILE A 193 -10.12 -12.56 0.71
C ILE A 193 -10.81 -13.38 1.82
N LEU A 194 -11.74 -12.78 2.55
CA LEU A 194 -12.52 -13.47 3.60
C LEU A 194 -13.38 -14.60 3.04
N ARG A 195 -13.98 -14.44 1.85
CA ARG A 195 -14.76 -15.51 1.20
C ARG A 195 -13.90 -16.68 0.78
N PHE A 196 -12.69 -16.46 0.29
CA PHE A 196 -11.76 -17.54 -0.04
C PHE A 196 -11.35 -18.34 1.21
N LEU A 197 -11.13 -17.64 2.32
CA LEU A 197 -10.90 -18.31 3.60
C LEU A 197 -12.13 -19.10 4.07
N ALA A 198 -13.33 -18.53 3.95
CA ALA A 198 -14.57 -19.20 4.31
C ALA A 198 -14.83 -20.45 3.44
N LEU A 199 -14.56 -20.39 2.13
CA LEU A 199 -14.67 -21.55 1.24
C LEU A 199 -13.72 -22.66 1.66
N ALA A 200 -12.46 -22.33 1.97
CA ALA A 200 -11.49 -23.32 2.44
C ALA A 200 -11.97 -24.03 3.71
N VAL A 201 -12.55 -23.27 4.65
CA VAL A 201 -13.11 -23.82 5.89
C VAL A 201 -14.32 -24.70 5.62
N LEU A 202 -15.28 -24.25 4.81
CA LEU A 202 -16.51 -24.99 4.50
C LEU A 202 -16.24 -26.29 3.73
N THR A 203 -15.36 -26.26 2.75
CA THR A 203 -14.95 -27.45 1.97
C THR A 203 -14.21 -28.46 2.86
N THR A 204 -13.33 -27.98 3.74
CA THR A 204 -12.67 -28.84 4.74
C THR A 204 -13.68 -29.44 5.73
N LEU A 205 -14.65 -28.64 6.20
CA LEU A 205 -15.70 -29.10 7.11
C LEU A 205 -16.60 -30.15 6.44
N ALA A 206 -17.03 -29.91 5.21
CA ALA A 206 -17.84 -30.87 4.44
C ALA A 206 -17.12 -32.21 4.26
N ARG A 207 -15.81 -32.17 3.99
CA ARG A 207 -14.95 -33.37 3.96
C ARG A 207 -14.93 -34.09 5.32
N CYS A 208 -14.75 -33.36 6.42
CA CYS A 208 -14.76 -33.93 7.76
C CYS A 208 -16.11 -34.60 8.10
N ILE A 209 -17.22 -34.01 7.69
CA ILE A 209 -18.57 -34.59 7.87
C ILE A 209 -18.72 -35.87 7.05
N PHE A 210 -18.29 -35.88 5.78
CA PHE A 210 -18.34 -37.07 4.94
C PHE A 210 -17.53 -38.23 5.52
N ARG A 211 -16.33 -37.96 6.03
CA ARG A 211 -15.52 -38.99 6.71
C ARG A 211 -16.15 -39.53 7.99
N ALA A 212 -16.78 -38.66 8.78
CA ALA A 212 -17.52 -39.10 9.96
C ALA A 212 -18.71 -40.00 9.59
N TYR A 213 -19.41 -39.68 8.50
CA TYR A 213 -20.51 -40.49 7.97
C TYR A 213 -20.03 -41.86 7.44
N GLU A 214 -18.98 -41.88 6.63
CA GLU A 214 -18.38 -43.10 6.08
C GLU A 214 -17.91 -44.05 7.20
N LEU A 215 -17.27 -43.52 8.25
CA LEU A 215 -16.82 -44.31 9.39
C LEU A 215 -17.98 -44.87 10.22
N LYS A 216 -19.11 -44.14 10.28
CA LYS A 216 -20.33 -44.60 10.94
C LYS A 216 -20.99 -45.77 10.19
N GLU A 217 -20.94 -45.78 8.86
CA GLU A 217 -21.42 -46.92 8.05
C GLU A 217 -20.49 -48.15 8.14
N GLY A 218 -19.22 -47.94 8.50
CA GLY A 218 -18.23 -48.99 8.64
C GLY A 218 -17.70 -49.52 7.30
N TYR A 219 -16.71 -50.41 7.37
CA TYR A 219 -15.94 -50.88 6.20
C TYR A 219 -16.72 -51.73 5.18
N SER A 220 -17.96 -52.10 5.50
CA SER A 220 -18.88 -52.80 4.60
C SER A 220 -19.99 -51.92 4.03
N GLY A 221 -20.04 -50.63 4.41
CA GLY A 221 -21.04 -49.65 3.97
C GLY A 221 -21.01 -49.37 2.46
N GLU A 222 -22.14 -48.92 1.92
CA GLU A 222 -22.28 -48.66 0.48
C GLU A 222 -21.43 -47.46 0.03
N SER A 223 -21.24 -46.46 0.91
CA SER A 223 -20.50 -45.23 0.59
C SER A 223 -19.02 -45.44 0.25
N ILE A 224 -18.37 -46.47 0.83
CA ILE A 224 -16.98 -46.83 0.51
C ILE A 224 -16.85 -47.43 -0.89
N LYS A 225 -17.92 -48.04 -1.43
CA LYS A 225 -17.89 -48.72 -2.72
C LYS A 225 -18.09 -47.78 -3.89
N HIS A 226 -18.52 -46.54 -3.65
CA HIS A 226 -18.77 -45.53 -4.67
C HIS A 226 -17.56 -44.61 -4.89
N GLU A 227 -16.72 -44.98 -5.85
CA GLU A 227 -15.52 -44.23 -6.24
C GLU A 227 -15.79 -42.75 -6.56
N GLY A 228 -16.95 -42.43 -7.15
CA GLY A 228 -17.33 -41.04 -7.46
C GLY A 228 -17.53 -40.16 -6.23
N LEU A 229 -18.09 -40.71 -5.13
CA LEU A 229 -18.26 -40.01 -3.85
C LEU A 229 -16.89 -39.75 -3.22
N PHE A 230 -15.98 -40.72 -3.30
CA PHE A 230 -14.60 -40.55 -2.86
C PHE A 230 -13.87 -39.47 -3.65
N ILE A 231 -13.88 -39.50 -4.98
CA ILE A 231 -13.20 -38.50 -5.81
C ILE A 231 -13.77 -37.09 -5.57
N GLY A 232 -15.09 -36.95 -5.52
CA GLY A 232 -15.75 -35.66 -5.32
C GLY A 232 -15.57 -35.08 -3.91
N LEU A 233 -15.90 -35.86 -2.88
CA LEU A 233 -15.98 -35.37 -1.50
C LEU A 233 -14.65 -35.46 -0.72
N GLU A 234 -13.72 -36.33 -1.12
CA GLU A 234 -12.36 -36.32 -0.56
C GLU A 234 -11.38 -35.55 -1.44
N GLY A 235 -11.36 -35.82 -2.74
CA GLY A 235 -10.37 -35.23 -3.67
C GLY A 235 -10.64 -33.76 -3.96
N VAL A 236 -11.78 -33.47 -4.59
CA VAL A 236 -12.09 -32.11 -5.10
C VAL A 236 -12.26 -31.09 -3.97
N LEU A 237 -12.87 -31.47 -2.84
CA LEU A 237 -13.02 -30.58 -1.68
C LEU A 237 -11.67 -30.16 -1.07
N ILE A 238 -10.70 -31.08 -0.98
CA ILE A 238 -9.38 -30.75 -0.43
C ILE A 238 -8.53 -29.96 -1.42
N VAL A 239 -8.57 -30.30 -2.71
CA VAL A 239 -7.88 -29.51 -3.74
C VAL A 239 -8.39 -28.07 -3.75
N SER A 240 -9.71 -27.87 -3.72
CA SER A 240 -10.29 -26.51 -3.68
C SER A 240 -9.92 -25.74 -2.41
N ALA A 241 -9.85 -26.39 -1.25
CA ALA A 241 -9.38 -25.77 -0.01
C ALA A 241 -7.92 -25.32 -0.09
N VAL A 242 -7.03 -26.16 -0.62
CA VAL A 242 -5.60 -25.87 -0.76
C VAL A 242 -5.37 -24.66 -1.68
N PHE A 243 -6.00 -24.63 -2.85
CA PHE A 243 -5.89 -23.49 -3.76
C PHE A 243 -6.47 -22.21 -3.15
N SER A 244 -7.56 -22.30 -2.39
CA SER A 244 -8.15 -21.16 -1.68
C SER A 244 -7.19 -20.60 -0.60
N LEU A 245 -6.49 -21.48 0.12
CA LEU A 245 -5.48 -21.10 1.13
C LEU A 245 -4.18 -20.56 0.52
N CYS A 246 -3.82 -20.95 -0.70
CA CYS A 246 -2.70 -20.32 -1.43
C CYS A 246 -2.97 -18.83 -1.70
N ILE A 247 -4.23 -18.47 -1.98
CA ILE A 247 -4.65 -17.09 -2.24
C ILE A 247 -4.80 -16.32 -0.91
N ALA A 248 -5.37 -16.96 0.11
CA ALA A 248 -5.52 -16.39 1.45
C ALA A 248 -4.29 -16.63 2.36
N HIS A 249 -3.10 -16.80 1.79
CA HIS A 249 -1.94 -17.33 2.51
C HIS A 249 -1.57 -16.46 3.74
N PRO A 250 -1.42 -17.04 4.96
CA PRO A 250 -1.21 -16.29 6.19
C PRO A 250 0.13 -15.53 6.24
N GLY A 251 1.09 -15.92 5.41
CA GLY A 251 2.34 -15.17 5.21
C GLY A 251 2.14 -13.73 4.71
N PHE A 252 0.99 -13.41 4.12
CA PHE A 252 0.64 -12.03 3.76
C PHE A 252 0.26 -11.16 4.97
N VAL A 253 -0.20 -11.75 6.07
CA VAL A 253 -0.68 -11.03 7.26
C VAL A 253 0.33 -11.12 8.41
N PHE A 254 0.98 -12.28 8.58
CA PHE A 254 1.87 -12.55 9.69
C PHE A 254 3.33 -12.56 9.25
N ASN A 255 3.82 -11.43 8.73
CA ASN A 255 5.26 -11.21 8.68
C ASN A 255 5.73 -10.74 10.08
N ARG A 256 5.74 -11.67 11.04
CA ARG A 256 6.21 -11.38 12.40
C ARG A 256 7.73 -11.46 12.42
N THR A 257 8.38 -10.30 12.54
CA THR A 257 9.75 -10.27 13.07
C THR A 257 9.71 -10.95 14.45
N PRO A 258 10.51 -12.01 14.68
CA PRO A 258 10.56 -12.62 16.00
C PRO A 258 11.09 -11.57 16.99
N LYS A 259 10.29 -11.22 18.00
CA LYS A 259 10.77 -10.40 19.12
C LYS A 259 11.89 -11.20 19.81
N LYS A 260 13.14 -10.74 19.69
CA LYS A 260 14.26 -11.29 20.44
C LYS A 260 14.16 -10.81 21.88
N TYR A 261 14.11 -11.75 22.81
CA TYR A 261 14.20 -11.50 24.25
C TYR A 261 15.62 -11.83 24.70
N ARG A 262 16.17 -11.06 25.65
CA ARG A 262 17.42 -11.42 26.33
C ARG A 262 17.05 -11.95 27.71
N ILE A 263 17.62 -13.09 28.08
CA ILE A 263 17.53 -13.61 29.45
C ILE A 263 18.56 -12.86 30.29
N VAL A 264 18.10 -12.27 31.40
CA VAL A 264 18.97 -11.65 32.40
C VAL A 264 18.89 -12.52 33.64
N ALA A 265 20.03 -13.07 34.08
CA ALA A 265 20.13 -13.76 35.35
C ALA A 265 20.24 -12.71 36.46
N THR A 266 19.23 -12.61 37.31
CA THR A 266 19.26 -11.78 38.53
C THR A 266 19.86 -12.59 39.68
N HIS A 267 20.76 -11.96 40.45
CA HIS A 267 21.56 -12.63 41.47
C HIS A 267 20.83 -12.92 42.79
N GLU A 268 19.52 -12.67 42.88
CA GLU A 268 18.70 -13.00 44.04
C GLU A 268 17.69 -14.10 43.67
N GLY A 269 17.91 -15.31 44.16
CA GLY A 269 16.89 -16.35 44.27
C GLY A 269 16.13 -16.72 42.98
N SER A 270 16.84 -17.33 42.01
CA SER A 270 16.28 -18.24 40.99
C SER A 270 14.99 -17.79 40.27
N ARG A 271 14.99 -16.59 39.66
CA ARG A 271 13.93 -16.20 38.70
C ARG A 271 14.56 -15.71 37.40
N GLU A 272 14.35 -16.46 36.32
CA GLU A 272 14.68 -16.02 34.96
C GLU A 272 13.59 -15.07 34.46
N GLU A 273 13.93 -13.82 34.17
CA GLU A 273 13.01 -12.84 33.59
C GLU A 273 13.42 -12.51 32.15
N GLY A 274 12.48 -12.67 31.21
CA GLY A 274 12.69 -12.39 29.79
C GLY A 274 12.41 -10.93 29.44
N ILE A 275 13.42 -10.14 29.12
CA ILE A 275 13.27 -8.72 28.79
C ILE A 275 13.27 -8.53 27.25
N PRO A 276 12.31 -7.79 26.67
CA PRO A 276 12.32 -7.45 25.25
C PRO A 276 13.54 -6.57 24.91
N MET A 277 14.27 -6.86 23.82
CA MET A 277 15.44 -6.07 23.38
C MET A 277 15.16 -4.59 23.08
N THR A 278 13.89 -4.19 22.96
CA THR A 278 13.49 -2.80 22.73
C THR A 278 13.60 -1.92 23.98
N LYS A 279 13.80 -2.51 25.16
CA LYS A 279 14.00 -1.76 26.41
C LYS A 279 15.53 -1.53 26.58
N PRO A 280 15.99 -0.27 26.78
CA PRO A 280 17.39 0.00 27.10
C PRO A 280 17.82 -0.84 28.30
N TYR A 281 19.01 -1.44 28.22
CA TYR A 281 19.59 -2.14 29.36
C TYR A 281 19.97 -1.10 30.41
N ASP A 282 19.20 -1.05 31.50
CA ASP A 282 19.53 -0.27 32.67
C ASP A 282 20.27 -1.20 33.66
N PRO A 283 21.60 -1.06 33.81
CA PRO A 283 22.37 -1.89 34.73
C PRO A 283 22.15 -1.51 36.20
N ALA A 284 21.44 -0.41 36.50
CA ALA A 284 21.25 0.09 37.84
C ALA A 284 19.77 0.07 38.22
N GLY A 285 19.35 -0.96 38.97
CA GLY A 285 18.13 -0.86 39.77
C GLY A 285 18.33 0.16 40.88
N SER A 286 18.20 1.46 40.57
CA SER A 286 18.04 2.48 41.58
C SER A 286 16.59 2.47 42.05
N SER A 287 16.37 1.77 43.15
CA SER A 287 15.23 2.00 44.03
C SER A 287 15.24 3.45 44.49
N ASP A 288 14.23 4.22 44.07
CA ASP A 288 13.62 5.32 44.81
C ASP A 288 12.12 5.34 44.49
#